data_AF-A0A5C3PB93-F1
#
_entry.id   AF-A0A5C3PB93-F1
#
_cell.length_a   1.000
_cell.length_b   1.000
_cell.length_c   1.000
_cell.angle_alpha   90.00
_cell.angle_beta   90.00
_cell.angle_gamma   90.00
#
_symmetry.space_group_name_H-M   'P 1'
#
loop_
_entity.id
_entity.type
_entity.pdbx_description
1 polymer ?
#
loop_
_entity_poly.entity_id
_entity_poly.type
_entity_poly.pdbx_seq_one_letter_code
_entity_poly.pdbx_strand_id
1 'polypeptide(L)' 'MSSKLPPQAQRWRTIMFTIPIIGVTSFVLYKRLVLGEPRRTLPTDLDKHGHEKVAKILTTGGKAVEEADESASAS' A
#
# COMPACT_ATOMS: atom_id res chain seq x y z
N MET A 1 29.17 -6.40 -15.41
CA MET A 1 30.07 -6.07 -14.28
C MET A 1 29.25 -5.39 -13.20
N SER A 2 28.89 -6.13 -12.14
CA SER A 2 28.05 -5.62 -11.04
C SER A 2 28.91 -4.78 -10.11
N SER A 3 28.90 -3.47 -10.32
CA SER A 3 29.51 -2.51 -9.40
C SER A 3 28.71 -2.52 -8.10
N LYS A 4 29.12 -3.33 -7.13
CA LYS A 4 28.58 -3.34 -5.77
C LYS A 4 28.70 -1.93 -5.21
N LEU A 5 27.59 -1.19 -5.23
CA LEU A 5 27.49 0.12 -4.60
C LEU A 5 27.96 -0.03 -3.15
N PRO A 6 28.83 0.86 -2.64
CA PRO A 6 29.35 0.76 -1.29
C PRO A 6 28.15 0.73 -0.32
N PRO A 7 28.17 -0.10 0.73
CA PRO A 7 27.04 -0.28 1.66
C PRO A 7 26.52 1.03 2.28
N GLN A 8 27.34 2.08 2.29
CA GLN A 8 26.98 3.45 2.66
C GLN A 8 25.98 4.12 1.70
N ALA A 9 26.10 3.91 0.39
CA ALA A 9 25.20 4.49 -0.62
C ALA A 9 23.80 3.87 -0.54
N GLN A 10 23.71 2.58 -0.21
CA GLN A 10 22.43 1.90 -0.03
C GLN A 10 21.68 2.42 1.20
N ARG A 11 22.39 2.69 2.31
CA ARG A 11 21.82 3.33 3.50
C ARG A 11 21.32 4.74 3.21
N TRP A 12 22.08 5.53 2.46
CA TRP A 12 21.67 6.86 2.02
C TRP A 12 20.39 6.84 1.18
N ARG A 13 20.27 5.87 0.27
CA ARG A 13 19.04 5.65 -0.50
C ARG A 13 17.86 5.37 0.44
N THR A 14 18.01 4.45 1.38
CA THR A 14 16.95 4.16 2.36
C THR A 14 16.54 5.40 3.15
N ILE A 15 17.50 6.19 3.63
CA ILE A 15 17.23 7.43 4.38
C ILE A 15 16.47 8.43 3.51
N MET A 16 16.91 8.64 2.25
CA MET A 16 16.23 9.55 1.32
C MET A 16 14.79 9.15 1.02
N PHE A 17 14.46 7.86 0.99
CA PHE A 17 13.10 7.39 0.73
C PHE A 17 12.23 7.29 1.99
N THR A 18 12.81 7.00 3.16
CA THR A 18 12.06 6.79 4.41
C THR A 18 11.68 8.09 5.12
N ILE A 19 12.59 9.08 5.16
CA ILE A 19 12.33 10.39 5.76
C ILE A 19 11.07 11.08 5.19
N PRO A 20 10.85 11.17 3.86
CA PRO A 20 9.66 11.85 3.34
C PRO A 20 8.37 11.10 3.71
N ILE A 21 8.38 9.76 3.73
CA ILE A 21 7.22 8.97 4.14
C ILE A 21 6.87 9.29 5.60
N ILE A 22 7.85 9.26 6.49
CA ILE A 22 7.66 9.58 7.92
C ILE A 22 7.21 11.04 8.10
N GLY A 23 7.77 11.97 7.32
CA GLY A 23 7.38 13.38 7.34
C GLY A 23 5.91 13.58 6.94
N VAL A 24 5.48 12.96 5.86
CA VAL A 24 4.08 13.04 5.40
C VAL A 24 3.13 12.38 6.41
N THR A 25 3.45 11.19 6.93
CA THR A 25 2.58 10.53 7.92
C THR A 25 2.47 11.34 9.20
N SER A 26 3.58 11.89 9.70
CA SER A 26 3.60 12.76 10.88
C SER A 26 2.79 14.04 10.65
N PHE A 27 2.89 14.65 9.47
CA PHE A 27 2.12 15.84 9.12
C PHE A 27 0.61 15.56 9.05
N VAL A 28 0.21 14.44 8.45
CA VAL A 28 -1.19 14.01 8.40
C VAL A 28 -1.73 13.74 9.80
N LEU A 29 -0.94 13.11 10.67
CA LEU A 29 -1.33 12.88 12.06
C LEU A 29 -1.42 14.18 12.85
N TYR A 30 -0.51 15.13 12.63
CA TYR A 30 -0.59 16.46 13.24
C TYR A 30 -1.88 17.20 12.86
N LYS A 31 -2.22 17.19 11.57
CA LYS A 31 -3.49 17.72 11.05
C LYS A 31 -4.72 17.07 11.68
N ARG A 32 -4.66 15.77 11.99
CA ARG A 32 -5.78 15.02 12.59
C ARG A 32 -5.87 15.16 14.10
N LEU A 33 -4.75 15.02 14.82
CA LEU A 33 -4.71 14.92 16.27
C LEU A 33 -4.64 16.30 16.94
N VAL A 34 -3.92 17.24 16.33
CA VAL A 34 -3.71 18.57 16.92
C VAL A 34 -4.69 19.58 16.36
N LEU A 35 -4.86 19.61 15.03
CA LEU A 35 -5.80 20.53 14.38
C LEU A 35 -7.25 20.03 14.40
N GLY A 36 -7.47 18.75 14.72
CA GLY A 36 -8.82 18.18 14.81
C GLY A 36 -9.59 18.22 13.50
N GLU A 37 -8.92 18.31 12.34
CA GLU A 37 -9.59 18.39 11.05
C GLU A 37 -10.53 17.17 10.90
N PRO A 38 -11.84 17.39 10.66
CA PRO A 38 -12.80 16.30 10.58
C PRO A 38 -12.33 15.31 9.50
N ARG A 39 -12.08 14.06 9.92
CA ARG A 39 -11.83 12.94 9.00
C ARG A 39 -12.97 12.97 7.99
N ARG A 40 -12.65 12.99 6.69
CA ARG A 40 -13.68 12.78 5.65
C ARG A 40 -14.46 11.54 6.06
N THR A 41 -15.71 11.73 6.47
CA THR A 41 -16.66 10.65 6.63
C THR A 41 -16.72 9.98 5.27
N LEU A 42 -16.31 8.72 5.18
CA LEU A 42 -16.60 7.96 3.97
C LEU A 42 -18.11 8.07 3.76
N PRO A 43 -18.58 8.43 2.55
CA PRO A 43 -20.00 8.41 2.29
C PRO A 43 -20.51 7.02 2.66
N THR A 44 -21.48 6.95 3.58
CA THR A 44 -22.20 5.76 4.06
C THR A 44 -23.00 5.06 2.95
N ASP A 45 -22.59 5.24 1.69
CA ASP A 45 -23.01 4.44 0.53
C ASP A 45 -22.13 3.19 0.36
N LEU A 46 -20.93 3.18 0.96
CA LEU A 46 -20.10 1.97 1.02
C LEU A 46 -20.68 0.89 1.95
N ASP A 47 -21.50 1.26 2.93
CA ASP A 47 -22.07 0.31 3.90
C ASP A 47 -23.16 -0.58 3.31
N LYS A 48 -23.78 -0.19 2.18
CA LYS A 48 -24.86 -0.98 1.55
C LYS A 48 -24.38 -1.93 0.44
N HIS A 49 -23.29 -1.61 -0.26
CA HIS A 49 -22.79 -2.39 -1.41
C HIS A 49 -21.26 -2.63 -1.38
N GLY A 50 -20.55 -2.18 -0.34
CA GLY A 50 -19.09 -2.30 -0.23
C GLY A 50 -18.60 -3.74 -0.07
N HIS A 51 -19.36 -4.59 0.62
CA HIS A 51 -19.02 -5.99 0.82
C HIS A 51 -18.95 -6.78 -0.50
N GLU A 52 -19.85 -6.50 -1.44
CA GLU A 52 -19.89 -7.21 -2.72
C GLU A 52 -18.71 -6.83 -3.63
N LYS A 53 -18.36 -5.53 -3.67
CA LYS A 53 -17.18 -5.06 -4.43
C LYS A 53 -15.88 -5.59 -3.85
N VAL A 54 -15.74 -5.60 -2.52
CA VAL A 54 -14.54 -6.16 -1.86
C VAL A 54 -14.46 -7.67 -2.07
N ALA A 55 -15.57 -8.40 -1.91
CA ALA A 55 -15.62 -9.84 -2.18
C ALA A 55 -15.26 -10.17 -3.63
N LYS A 56 -15.78 -9.40 -4.60
CA LYS A 56 -15.45 -9.59 -6.02
C LYS A 56 -13.97 -9.35 -6.30
N ILE A 57 -13.35 -8.32 -5.71
CA ILE A 57 -11.92 -8.04 -5.88
C ILE A 57 -11.07 -9.17 -5.31
N LEU A 58 -11.44 -9.71 -4.14
CA LEU A 58 -10.72 -10.81 -3.50
C LEU A 58 -10.86 -12.12 -4.28
N THR A 59 -12.06 -12.43 -4.78
CA THR A 59 -12.29 -13.63 -5.61
C THR A 59 -11.61 -13.53 -6.97
N THR A 60 -11.66 -12.37 -7.64
CA THR A 60 -10.96 -12.18 -8.92
C THR A 60 -9.45 -12.20 -8.74
N GLY A 61 -8.93 -11.60 -7.66
CA GLY A 61 -7.51 -11.67 -7.31
C GLY A 61 -7.05 -13.08 -7.00
N GLY A 62 -7.85 -13.84 -6.22
CA GLY A 62 -7.57 -15.25 -5.90
C GLY A 62 -7.56 -16.14 -7.14
N LYS A 63 -8.56 -16.00 -8.02
CA LYS A 63 -8.66 -16.79 -9.26
C LYS A 63 -7.50 -16.52 -10.23
N ALA A 64 -7.05 -15.26 -10.33
CA ALA A 64 -5.90 -14.91 -11.16
C ALA A 64 -4.57 -15.49 -10.61
N VAL A 65 -4.46 -15.67 -9.29
CA VAL A 65 -3.30 -16.31 -8.66
C VAL A 65 -3.36 -17.83 -8.85
N GLU A 66 -4.54 -18.43 -8.78
CA GLU A 66 -4.75 -19.87 -9.02
C GLU A 66 -4.44 -20.26 -10.48
N GLU A 67 -4.91 -19.49 -11.47
CA GLU A 67 -4.60 -19.73 -12.89
C GLU A 67 -3.10 -19.49 -13.22
N ALA A 68 -2.42 -18.63 -12.46
CA ALA A 68 -0.98 -18.40 -12.58
C ALA A 68 -0.14 -19.54 -11.98
N ASP A 69 -0.62 -20.18 -10.91
CA ASP A 69 0.05 -21.32 -10.28
C ASP A 69 -0.16 -22.61 -11.09
N GLU A 70 -1.37 -22.81 -11.64
CA GLU A 70 -1.68 -23.97 -12.49
C GLU A 70 -0.88 -23.94 -13.81
N SER A 71 -0.74 -22.77 -14.43
CA SER A 71 0.11 -22.60 -15.62
C SER A 71 1.61 -22.71 -15.36
N ALA A 72 2.06 -22.50 -14.12
CA ALA A 72 3.44 -22.73 -13.69
C ALA A 72 3.74 -24.21 -13.37
N SER A 73 2.73 -24.99 -13.00
CA SER A 73 2.86 -26.42 -12.66
C SER A 73 2.70 -27.37 -13.85
N ALA A 74 2.12 -26.89 -14.96
CA ALA A 74 1.90 -27.64 -16.20
C ALA A 74 3.07 -27.52 -17.22
N SER A 75 4.21 -26.94 -16.83
CA SER A 75 5.44 -26.85 -17.63
C SER A 75 6.56 -27.74 -17.10
#